data_AF-A0A401YTL9-F1
#
_entry.id   AF-A0A401YTL9-F1
#
_cell.length_a   1.000
_cell.length_b   1.000
_cell.length_c   1.000
_cell.angle_alpha   90.00
_cell.angle_beta   90.00
_cell.angle_gamma   90.00
#
_symmetry.space_group_name_H-M   'P 1'
#
loop_
_entity.id
_entity.type
_entity.pdbx_description
1 polymer ?
#
loop_
_entity_poly.entity_id
_entity_poly.type
_entity_poly.pdbx_seq_one_letter_code
_entity_poly.pdbx_strand_id
1 'polypeptide(L)'
;MDTTIPEPRTPDLVIRVGGARWPSPAEIRAELPEDVRAEFEREFAAALAHAHDTGQLALLADLLAGWQRHLILRRTGDYERVLERAARLHAGEELETVPAAETRRT
;
A
#
# COMPACT_ATOMS: atom_id res chain seq x y z
N MET A 1 -46.30 7.03 -3.46
CA MET A 1 -44.96 7.65 -3.44
C MET A 1 -43.99 6.49 -3.42
N ASP A 2 -43.36 6.23 -4.56
CA ASP A 2 -42.43 5.11 -4.73
C ASP A 2 -41.06 5.56 -4.21
N THR A 3 -40.70 5.12 -3.01
CA THR A 3 -39.38 5.38 -2.44
C THR A 3 -38.42 4.34 -3.02
N THR A 4 -38.07 4.49 -4.29
CA THR A 4 -37.01 3.68 -4.90
C THR A 4 -35.70 4.11 -4.23
N ILE A 5 -35.20 3.30 -3.29
CA ILE A 5 -33.88 3.50 -2.70
C ILE A 5 -32.87 3.34 -3.83
N PRO A 6 -32.09 4.38 -4.18
CA PRO A 6 -31.09 4.24 -5.23
C PRO A 6 -30.09 3.18 -4.81
N GLU A 7 -29.86 2.22 -5.71
CA GLU A 7 -28.93 1.12 -5.49
C GLU A 7 -27.54 1.70 -5.13
N PRO A 8 -26.89 1.19 -4.06
CA PRO A 8 -25.60 1.72 -3.63
C PRO A 8 -24.59 1.60 -4.77
N ARG A 9 -24.06 2.72 -5.23
CA ARG A 9 -23.02 2.74 -6.26
C ARG A 9 -21.77 2.08 -5.70
N THR A 10 -21.23 1.10 -6.42
CA THR A 10 -19.91 0.55 -6.10
C THR A 10 -18.88 1.65 -6.36
N PRO A 11 -18.04 2.02 -5.39
CA PRO A 11 -17.01 3.04 -5.63
C PRO A 11 -15.95 2.50 -6.59
N ASP A 12 -15.50 3.35 -7.51
CA ASP A 12 -14.42 3.02 -8.44
C ASP A 12 -13.07 2.81 -7.73
N LEU A 13 -12.92 3.35 -6.51
CA LEU A 13 -11.71 3.26 -5.71
C LEU A 13 -12.03 3.20 -4.21
N VAL A 14 -11.31 2.35 -3.48
CA VAL A 14 -11.43 2.21 -2.01
C VAL A 14 -10.05 2.32 -1.38
N ILE A 15 -9.86 3.34 -0.55
CA ILE A 15 -8.68 3.47 0.31
C ILE A 15 -9.00 2.83 1.66
N ARG A 16 -8.29 1.75 1.99
CA ARG A 16 -8.45 1.05 3.28
C ARG A 16 -7.49 1.65 4.31
N VAL A 17 -8.00 1.93 5.50
CA VAL A 17 -7.21 2.39 6.65
C VAL A 17 -7.74 1.76 7.93
N GLY A 18 -6.85 1.59 8.89
CA GLY A 18 -7.12 1.02 10.21
C GLY A 18 -6.87 -0.48 10.30
N GLY A 19 -6.45 -0.88 11.50
CA GLY A 19 -6.19 -2.27 11.87
C GLY A 19 -4.87 -2.82 11.33
N ALA A 20 -4.57 -4.07 11.70
CA ALA A 20 -3.26 -4.68 11.46
C ALA A 20 -2.87 -4.80 9.98
N ARG A 21 -3.85 -4.87 9.07
CA ARG A 21 -3.63 -5.06 7.63
C ARG A 21 -3.59 -3.77 6.82
N TRP A 22 -4.04 -2.65 7.38
CA TRP A 22 -4.12 -1.37 6.68
C TRP A 22 -3.67 -0.23 7.59
N PRO A 23 -2.38 -0.17 7.99
CA PRO A 23 -1.89 0.91 8.84
C PRO A 23 -2.37 2.28 8.35
N SER A 24 -2.93 3.06 9.25
CA SER A 24 -3.33 4.43 8.96
C SER A 24 -2.10 5.32 8.73
N PRO A 25 -2.26 6.47 8.06
CA PRO A 25 -1.18 7.45 7.94
C PRO A 25 -0.55 7.85 9.29
N ALA A 26 -1.35 7.89 10.36
CA ALA A 26 -0.84 8.19 11.70
C ALA A 26 0.04 7.06 12.26
N GLU A 27 -0.34 5.79 12.08
CA GLU A 27 0.48 4.63 12.47
C GLU A 27 1.78 4.59 11.67
N ILE A 28 1.73 4.88 10.36
CA ILE A 28 2.92 4.97 9.50
C ILE A 28 3.89 6.04 10.04
N ARG A 29 3.40 7.22 10.43
CA ARG A 29 4.25 8.27 11.05
C ARG A 29 4.83 7.87 12.39
N ALA A 30 4.08 7.13 13.19
CA ALA A 30 4.48 6.79 14.55
C ALA A 30 5.60 5.72 14.57
N GLU A 31 5.60 4.81 13.59
CA GLU A 31 6.43 3.60 13.62
C GLU A 31 7.62 3.64 12.66
N LEU A 32 7.61 4.49 11.64
CA LEU A 32 8.74 4.59 10.72
C LEU A 32 9.95 5.30 11.37
N PRO A 33 11.18 4.84 11.06
CA PRO A 33 12.40 5.60 11.32
C PRO A 33 12.33 7.02 10.76
N GLU A 34 13.05 7.96 11.36
CA GLU A 34 12.90 9.40 11.05
C GLU A 34 13.15 9.75 9.58
N ASP A 35 14.20 9.19 8.99
CA ASP A 35 14.59 9.36 7.59
C ASP A 35 13.51 8.83 6.64
N VAL A 36 13.01 7.63 6.90
CA VAL A 36 11.94 6.99 6.10
C VAL A 36 10.61 7.71 6.29
N ARG A 37 10.32 8.18 7.50
CA ARG A 37 9.13 8.98 7.81
C ARG A 37 9.14 10.31 7.05
N ALA A 38 10.30 10.97 6.97
CA ALA A 38 10.42 12.21 6.21
C ALA A 38 10.15 12.01 4.72
N GLU A 39 10.51 10.85 4.16
CA GLU A 39 10.13 10.47 2.80
C GLU A 39 8.62 10.28 2.65
N PHE A 40 8.01 9.48 3.52
CA PHE A 40 6.56 9.30 3.55
C PHE A 40 5.80 10.63 3.58
N GLU A 41 6.17 11.56 4.47
CA GLU A 41 5.47 12.83 4.60
C GLU A 41 5.57 13.70 3.35
N ARG A 42 6.74 13.73 2.68
CA ARG A 42 6.89 14.48 1.42
C ARG A 42 5.99 13.92 0.33
N GLU A 43 6.02 12.60 0.14
CA GLU A 43 5.23 11.96 -0.91
C GLU A 43 3.72 12.05 -0.61
N PHE A 44 3.33 11.83 0.65
CA PHE A 44 1.95 11.93 1.10
C PHE A 44 1.39 13.34 0.90
N ALA A 45 2.16 14.38 1.23
CA ALA A 45 1.76 15.77 0.98
C ALA A 45 1.61 16.05 -0.52
N ALA A 46 2.53 15.56 -1.36
CA ALA A 46 2.45 15.72 -2.81
C ALA A 46 1.23 15.02 -3.41
N ALA A 47 0.91 13.80 -2.97
CA ALA A 47 -0.27 13.07 -3.43
C ALA A 47 -1.58 13.72 -2.97
N LEU A 48 -1.62 14.28 -1.76
CA LEU A 48 -2.77 15.06 -1.29
C LEU A 48 -2.97 16.34 -2.12
N ALA A 49 -1.89 17.07 -2.43
CA ALA A 49 -1.96 18.25 -3.28
C ALA A 49 -2.49 17.88 -4.68
N HIS A 50 -1.97 16.81 -5.28
CA HIS A 50 -2.46 16.31 -6.56
C HIS A 50 -3.95 15.93 -6.52
N ALA A 51 -4.38 15.22 -5.47
CA ALA A 51 -5.78 14.85 -5.31
C ALA A 51 -6.69 16.05 -5.11
N HIS A 52 -6.23 17.07 -4.38
CA HIS A 52 -6.94 18.34 -4.22
C HIS A 52 -7.11 19.06 -5.56
N ASP A 53 -6.04 19.12 -6.37
CA ASP A 53 -6.03 19.90 -7.61
C ASP A 53 -6.79 19.21 -8.76
N THR A 54 -6.80 17.88 -8.79
CA THR A 54 -7.38 17.09 -9.88
C THR A 54 -8.71 16.40 -9.53
N GLY A 55 -9.03 16.32 -8.23
CA GLY A 55 -10.12 15.49 -7.72
C GLY A 55 -9.84 13.98 -7.80
N GLN A 56 -8.62 13.55 -8.18
CA GLN A 56 -8.29 12.14 -8.38
C GLN A 56 -7.56 11.55 -7.18
N LEU A 57 -8.11 10.48 -6.61
CA LEU A 57 -7.55 9.80 -5.44
C LEU A 57 -6.64 8.61 -5.77
N ALA A 58 -6.50 8.25 -7.04
CA ALA A 58 -5.74 7.07 -7.47
C ALA A 58 -4.28 7.12 -6.97
N LEU A 59 -3.60 8.26 -7.18
CA LEU A 59 -2.21 8.44 -6.74
C LEU A 59 -2.07 8.29 -5.22
N LEU A 60 -3.00 8.86 -4.45
CA LEU A 60 -2.99 8.75 -2.98
C LEU A 60 -3.23 7.30 -2.52
N ALA A 61 -4.12 6.58 -3.20
CA ALA A 61 -4.43 5.19 -2.89
C ALA A 61 -3.22 4.28 -3.13
N ASP A 62 -2.56 4.43 -4.28
CA ASP A 62 -1.38 3.64 -4.65
C ASP A 62 -0.21 3.91 -3.69
N LEU A 63 0.02 5.19 -3.38
CA LEU A 63 1.02 5.60 -2.40
C LEU A 63 0.76 4.96 -1.02
N LEU A 64 -0.47 5.07 -0.51
CA LEU A 64 -0.81 4.49 0.78
C LEU A 64 -0.67 2.97 0.80
N ALA A 65 -1.08 2.27 -0.25
CA ALA A 65 -0.94 0.83 -0.33
C ALA A 65 0.54 0.40 -0.27
N GLY A 66 1.44 1.15 -0.91
CA GLY A 66 2.88 0.93 -0.86
C GLY A 66 3.44 1.09 0.56
N TRP A 67 3.16 2.23 1.20
CA TRP A 67 3.64 2.53 2.56
C TRP A 67 3.04 1.60 3.63
N GLN A 68 1.78 1.21 3.48
CA GLN A 68 1.14 0.22 4.35
C GLN A 68 1.86 -1.14 4.26
N ARG A 69 2.14 -1.61 3.03
CA ARG A 69 2.90 -2.85 2.83
C ARG A 69 4.31 -2.75 3.39
N HIS A 70 4.98 -1.61 3.18
CA HIS A 70 6.30 -1.35 3.73
C HIS A 70 6.32 -1.47 5.27
N LEU A 71 5.37 -0.83 5.95
CA LEU A 71 5.28 -0.92 7.41
C LEU A 71 4.97 -2.35 7.89
N ILE A 72 4.07 -3.06 7.20
CA ILE A 72 3.76 -4.46 7.53
C ILE A 72 5.00 -5.34 7.44
N LEU A 73 5.81 -5.22 6.38
CA LEU A 73 7.05 -5.99 6.23
C LEU A 73 8.06 -5.67 7.33
N ARG A 74 8.13 -4.42 7.78
CA ARG A 74 8.96 -4.05 8.94
C ARG A 74 8.44 -4.68 10.23
N ARG A 75 7.13 -4.65 10.47
CA ARG A 75 6.50 -5.27 11.65
C ARG A 75 6.73 -6.78 11.72
N THR A 76 6.76 -7.48 10.59
CA THR A 76 7.02 -8.94 10.55
C THR A 76 8.51 -9.29 10.57
N GLY A 77 9.40 -8.30 10.45
CA GLY A 77 10.85 -8.53 10.31
C GLY A 77 11.26 -9.05 8.93
N ASP A 78 10.35 -9.12 7.96
CA ASP A 78 10.62 -9.60 6.61
C ASP A 78 11.18 -8.51 5.68
N TYR A 79 11.23 -7.25 6.12
CA TYR A 79 11.71 -6.13 5.32
C TYR A 79 13.11 -6.37 4.76
N GLU A 80 14.07 -6.77 5.61
CA GLU A 80 15.44 -7.07 5.18
C GLU A 80 15.51 -8.22 4.18
N ARG A 81 14.68 -9.25 4.35
CA ARG A 81 14.59 -10.39 3.42
C ARG A 81 14.08 -9.96 2.05
N VAL A 82 13.12 -9.03 2.02
CA VAL A 82 12.61 -8.47 0.76
C VAL A 82 13.68 -7.62 0.08
N LEU A 83 14.44 -6.82 0.83
CA LEU A 83 15.55 -6.03 0.28
C LEU A 83 16.67 -6.92 -0.28
N GLU A 84 17.07 -7.95 0.46
CA GLU A 84 18.06 -8.93 0.01
C GLU A 84 17.59 -9.61 -1.29
N ARG A 85 16.33 -10.04 -1.32
CA ARG A 85 15.73 -10.65 -2.52
C ARG A 85 15.70 -9.69 -3.71
N ALA A 86 15.38 -8.42 -3.49
CA ALA A 86 15.38 -7.39 -4.53
C ALA A 86 16.81 -7.10 -5.05
N ALA A 87 17.80 -7.05 -4.16
CA ALA A 87 19.20 -6.86 -4.53
C ALA A 87 19.71 -8.01 -5.42
N ARG A 88 19.38 -9.26 -5.06
CA ARG A 88 19.74 -10.46 -5.85
C ARG A 88 19.09 -10.46 -7.24
N LEU A 89 17.82 -10.05 -7.35
CA LEU A 89 17.17 -9.85 -8.65
C LEU A 89 17.88 -8.81 -9.50
N HIS A 90 18.26 -7.67 -8.93
CA HIS A 90 19.00 -6.63 -9.64
C HIS A 90 20.41 -7.08 -10.05
N ALA A 91 21.03 -7.97 -9.26
CA ALA A 91 22.30 -8.60 -9.61
C ALA A 91 22.19 -9.69 -10.70
N GLY A 92 20.96 -10.02 -11.15
CA GLY A 92 20.71 -11.05 -12.16
C GLY A 92 20.83 -12.48 -11.61
N GLU A 93 20.77 -12.66 -10.29
CA GLU A 93 20.75 -13.99 -9.70
C GLU A 93 19.40 -14.66 -9.93
N GLU A 94 19.44 -15.93 -10.36
CA GLU A 94 18.25 -16.75 -10.47
C GLU A 94 17.73 -17.04 -9.06
N LEU A 95 16.60 -16.41 -8.72
CA LEU A 95 15.94 -16.67 -7.45
C LEU A 95 15.16 -17.96 -7.51
N GLU A 96 15.21 -18.74 -6.43
CA GLU A 96 14.30 -19.86 -6.24
C GLU A 96 12.86 -19.35 -6.36
N THR A 97 12.21 -19.73 -7.45
CA THR A 97 10.80 -19.49 -7.72
C THR A 97 10.03 -20.68 -7.20
N VAL A 98 9.10 -20.47 -6.28
CA VAL A 98 8.07 -21.48 -6.05
C VAL A 98 7.27 -21.65 -7.33
N PRO A 99 7.08 -22.87 -7.85
CA PRO A 99 6.17 -23.10 -8.95
C PRO A 99 4.82 -22.49 -8.58
N ALA A 100 4.22 -21.74 -9.50
CA ALA A 100 2.83 -21.32 -9.38
C ALA A 100 1.94 -22.56 -9.48
N ALA A 101 1.97 -23.42 -8.46
CA ALA A 101 1.08 -24.56 -8.36
C ALA A 101 -0.33 -24.00 -8.29
N GLU A 102 -1.09 -24.30 -9.34
CA GLU A 102 -2.48 -23.96 -9.56
C GLU A 102 -3.25 -23.76 -8.26
N THR A 103 -3.58 -22.52 -7.93
CA THR A 103 -4.69 -22.21 -7.04
C THR A 103 -5.99 -22.53 -7.79
N ARG A 104 -6.17 -23.80 -8.17
CA ARG A 104 -7.43 -24.30 -8.72
C ARG A 104 -8.34 -24.57 -7.54
N ARG A 105 -9.44 -23.80 -7.52
CA ARG A 105 -10.70 -24.05 -6.81
C ARG A 105 -10.88 -25.48 -6.29
N THR A 106 -11.26 -25.56 -5.02
CA THR A 106 -12.40 -26.37 -4.57
C THR A 106 -13.12 -25.61 -3.48
#